data_AF-A0A855K8K1-F1
#
_entry.id   AF-A0A855K8K1-F1
#
_cell.length_a   1.000
_cell.length_b   1.000
_cell.length_c   1.000
_cell.angle_alpha   90.00
_cell.angle_beta   90.00
_cell.angle_gamma   90.00
#
_symmetry.space_group_name_H-M   'P 1'
#
loop_
_entity.id
_entity.type
_entity.pdbx_description
1 polymer ?
#
loop_
_entity_poly.entity_id
_entity_poly.type
_entity_poly.pdbx_seq_one_letter_code
_entity_poly.pdbx_strand_id
1 'polypeptide(L)'
;MNAPIDDLEASRAPLLDHLVELRKRLFFCLVSVLLVFIGTYIFSREIFTVLVHPLLLAGQTKLVTVGVFDGFFVQLKVALFAALMIAFP
;
A
#
# COMPACT_ATOMS: atom_id res chain seq x y z
N MET A 1 44.74 -28.00 -6.54
CA MET A 1 43.42 -28.29 -5.94
C MET A 1 42.98 -27.02 -5.22
N ASN A 2 42.29 -26.12 -5.91
CA ASN A 2 41.92 -24.79 -5.38
C ASN A 2 40.40 -24.60 -5.49
N ALA A 3 39.64 -25.40 -4.72
CA ALA A 3 38.17 -25.41 -4.73
C ALA A 3 37.59 -24.85 -3.41
N PRO A 4 37.66 -23.52 -3.20
CA PRO A 4 36.61 -22.87 -2.41
C PRO A 4 36.06 -21.58 -3.03
N ILE A 5 36.62 -21.09 -4.15
CA ILE A 5 36.22 -19.82 -4.78
C ILE A 5 35.10 -20.01 -5.82
N ASP A 6 35.16 -21.09 -6.62
CA ASP A 6 34.19 -21.36 -7.69
C ASP A 6 32.76 -21.62 -7.16
N ASP A 7 32.63 -22.27 -6.00
CA ASP A 7 31.33 -22.57 -5.37
C ASP A 7 30.62 -21.31 -4.83
N LEU A 8 31.39 -20.28 -4.45
CA LEU A 8 30.86 -19.00 -3.96
C LEU A 8 30.34 -18.12 -5.10
N GLU A 9 31.05 -18.07 -6.23
CA GLU A 9 30.60 -17.37 -7.44
C GLU A 9 29.34 -18.01 -8.03
N ALA A 10 29.28 -19.34 -8.05
CA ALA A 10 28.12 -20.10 -8.50
C ALA A 10 26.87 -19.88 -7.63
N SER A 11 27.02 -19.59 -6.33
CA SER A 11 25.91 -19.26 -5.41
C SER A 11 25.47 -17.80 -5.50
N ARG A 12 26.36 -16.89 -5.91
CA ARG A 12 26.05 -15.44 -6.02
C ARG A 12 25.22 -15.11 -7.26
N ALA A 13 25.47 -15.78 -8.37
CA ALA A 13 24.70 -15.64 -9.61
C ALA A 13 23.17 -15.91 -9.43
N PRO A 14 22.72 -17.03 -8.82
CA PRO A 14 21.30 -17.32 -8.66
C PRO A 14 20.59 -16.38 -7.67
N LEU A 15 21.30 -15.80 -6.71
CA LEU A 15 20.73 -14.78 -5.80
C LEU A 15 20.42 -13.47 -6.55
N LEU A 16 21.26 -13.09 -7.52
CA LEU A 16 20.99 -11.88 -8.30
C LEU A 16 19.77 -12.05 -9.20
N ASP A 17 19.60 -13.22 -9.82
CA ASP A 17 18.42 -13.51 -10.64
C ASP A 17 17.11 -13.47 -9.83
N HIS A 18 17.12 -14.02 -8.61
CA HIS A 18 15.93 -13.99 -7.75
C HIS A 18 15.57 -12.56 -7.29
N LEU A 19 16.56 -11.71 -7.01
CA LEU A 19 16.34 -10.30 -6.68
C LEU A 19 15.81 -9.48 -7.87
N VAL A 20 16.22 -9.81 -9.09
CA VAL A 20 15.71 -9.18 -10.32
C VAL A 20 14.24 -9.54 -10.54
N GLU A 21 13.85 -10.78 -10.28
CA GLU A 21 12.45 -11.21 -10.33
C GLU A 21 11.60 -10.48 -9.28
N LEU A 22 12.10 -10.37 -8.04
CA LEU A 22 11.45 -9.63 -6.96
C LEU A 22 11.23 -8.16 -7.32
N ARG A 23 12.23 -7.48 -7.91
CA ARG A 23 12.10 -6.09 -8.37
C ARG A 23 10.97 -5.95 -9.40
N LYS A 24 10.91 -6.86 -10.36
CA LYS A 24 9.89 -6.85 -11.42
C LYS A 24 8.50 -6.99 -10.81
N ARG A 25 8.31 -7.95 -9.89
CA ARG A 25 7.04 -8.14 -9.16
C ARG A 25 6.66 -6.92 -8.33
N LEU A 26 7.61 -6.35 -7.59
CA LEU A 26 7.40 -5.14 -6.78
C LEU A 26 6.92 -3.95 -7.63
N PHE A 27 7.49 -3.77 -8.82
CA PHE A 27 7.06 -2.71 -9.73
C PHE A 27 5.60 -2.89 -10.17
N PHE A 28 5.20 -4.12 -10.52
CA PHE A 28 3.80 -4.41 -10.87
C PHE A 28 2.86 -4.20 -9.67
N CYS A 29 3.22 -4.64 -8.47
CA CYS A 29 2.43 -4.38 -7.26
C CYS A 29 2.25 -2.88 -7.02
N LEU A 30 3.31 -2.08 -7.19
CA LEU A 30 3.24 -0.63 -7.01
C LEU A 30 2.30 0.03 -8.03
N VAL A 31 2.38 -0.37 -9.30
CA VAL A 31 1.50 0.15 -10.35
C VAL A 31 0.05 -0.27 -10.10
N SER A 32 -0.21 -1.51 -9.71
CA SER A 32 -1.54 -1.99 -9.36
C SER A 32 -2.15 -1.20 -8.19
N VAL A 33 -1.38 -1.00 -7.10
CA VAL A 33 -1.82 -0.19 -5.96
C VAL A 33 -2.12 1.24 -6.40
N LEU A 34 -1.29 1.85 -7.26
CA LEU A 34 -1.48 3.22 -7.73
C LEU A 34 -2.77 3.37 -8.56
N LEU A 35 -3.05 2.42 -9.46
CA LEU A 35 -4.27 2.43 -10.27
C LEU A 35 -5.52 2.29 -9.40
N VAL A 36 -5.51 1.34 -8.46
CA VAL A 36 -6.61 1.14 -7.53
C VAL A 36 -6.77 2.36 -6.62
N PHE A 37 -5.67 2.96 -6.16
CA PHE A 37 -5.68 4.16 -5.33
C PHE A 37 -6.36 5.34 -6.01
N ILE A 38 -6.11 5.57 -7.29
CA ILE A 38 -6.80 6.64 -8.03
C ILE A 38 -8.31 6.38 -8.04
N GLY A 39 -8.73 5.13 -8.24
CA GLY A 39 -10.13 4.73 -8.15
C GLY A 39 -10.73 4.95 -6.76
N THR A 40 -10.12 4.41 -5.71
CA THR A 40 -10.63 4.52 -4.33
C THR A 40 -10.57 5.95 -3.80
N TYR A 41 -9.65 6.79 -4.30
CA TYR A 41 -9.57 8.20 -3.91
C TYR A 41 -10.82 8.98 -4.30
N ILE A 42 -11.38 8.71 -5.49
CA ILE A 42 -12.66 9.31 -5.94
C ILE A 42 -13.79 8.92 -4.98
N PHE A 43 -13.80 7.68 -4.48
CA PHE A 43 -14.79 7.17 -3.53
C PHE A 43 -14.42 7.35 -2.05
N SER A 44 -13.35 8.10 -1.74
CA SER A 44 -12.80 8.19 -0.38
C SER A 44 -13.80 8.74 0.64
N ARG A 45 -14.72 9.62 0.23
CA ARG A 45 -15.78 10.19 1.09
C ARG A 45 -16.81 9.14 1.51
N GLU A 46 -17.19 8.25 0.60
CA GLU A 46 -18.14 7.17 0.88
C GLU A 46 -17.52 6.16 1.84
N ILE A 47 -16.27 5.77 1.57
CA ILE A 47 -15.50 4.87 2.44
C ILE A 47 -15.37 5.49 3.83
N PHE A 48 -15.01 6.77 3.92
CA PHE A 48 -14.91 7.47 5.20
C PHE A 48 -16.23 7.52 5.97
N THR A 49 -17.36 7.71 5.28
CA THR A 49 -18.70 7.70 5.91
C THR A 49 -19.00 6.35 6.57
N VAL A 50 -18.64 5.24 5.92
CA VAL A 50 -18.77 3.90 6.50
C VAL A 50 -17.91 3.77 7.77
N LEU A 51 -16.70 4.32 7.76
CA LEU A 51 -15.80 4.30 8.94
C LEU A 51 -16.32 5.17 10.10
N VAL A 52 -17.02 6.26 9.81
CA VAL A 52 -17.59 7.18 10.83
C VAL A 52 -18.92 6.66 11.39
N HIS A 53 -19.66 5.86 10.62
CA HIS A 53 -20.93 5.29 11.05
C HIS A 53 -20.93 4.65 12.47
N PRO A 54 -19.97 3.79 12.85
CA PRO A 54 -19.92 3.24 14.21
C PRO A 54 -19.69 4.30 15.30
N LEU A 55 -18.98 5.40 15.01
CA LEU A 55 -18.78 6.50 15.96
C LEU A 55 -20.10 7.24 16.22
N LEU A 56 -20.92 7.41 15.18
CA LEU A 56 -22.25 8.02 15.32
C LEU A 56 -23.16 7.17 16.20
N LEU A 57 -23.11 5.84 16.05
CA LEU A 57 -23.86 4.91 16.89
C LEU A 57 -23.39 4.93 18.36
N ALA A 58 -22.11 5.19 18.60
CA ALA A 58 -21.53 5.38 19.93
C ALA A 58 -21.86 6.76 20.56
N GLY A 59 -22.66 7.61 19.88
CA GLY A 59 -23.04 8.94 20.35
C GLY A 59 -22.00 10.03 20.09
N GLN A 60 -20.89 9.72 19.41
CA GLN A 60 -19.86 10.68 19.06
C GLN A 60 -20.18 11.35 17.72
N THR A 61 -20.80 12.53 17.80
CA THR A 61 -21.31 13.27 16.62
C THR A 61 -20.39 14.35 16.08
N LYS A 62 -19.30 14.69 16.80
CA LYS A 62 -18.36 15.72 16.40
C LYS A 62 -17.00 15.13 16.06
N LEU A 63 -16.57 15.37 14.83
CA LEU A 63 -15.20 15.16 14.37
C LEU A 63 -14.53 16.53 14.25
N VAL A 64 -13.46 16.73 14.99
CA VAL A 64 -12.70 17.99 14.98
C VAL A 64 -11.47 17.80 14.11
N THR A 65 -11.32 18.65 13.10
CA THR A 65 -10.11 18.74 12.28
C THR A 65 -9.32 19.96 12.74
N VAL A 66 -8.07 19.75 13.16
CA VAL A 66 -7.25 20.79 13.80
C VAL A 66 -6.39 21.49 12.76
N GLY A 67 -5.86 20.74 11.80
CA GLY A 67 -5.07 21.25 10.68
C GLY A 67 -5.92 21.63 9.47
N VAL A 68 -5.47 22.66 8.74
CA VAL A 68 -6.08 23.11 7.48
C VAL A 68 -6.16 21.97 6.44
N PHE A 69 -5.16 21.08 6.44
CA PHE A 69 -5.10 19.95 5.50
C PHE A 69 -5.59 18.62 6.08
N ASP A 70 -6.06 18.56 7.33
CA ASP A 70 -6.42 17.28 7.95
C ASP A 70 -7.51 16.55 7.17
N GLY A 71 -8.53 17.29 6.69
CA GLY A 71 -9.61 16.68 5.90
C GLY A 71 -9.11 16.03 4.60
N PHE A 72 -8.11 16.64 3.95
CA PHE A 72 -7.45 16.07 2.78
C PHE A 72 -6.62 14.83 3.15
N PHE A 73 -5.81 14.91 4.21
CA PHE A 73 -4.98 13.80 4.66
C PHE A 73 -5.81 12.60 5.14
N VAL A 74 -6.98 12.82 5.73
CA VAL A 74 -7.91 11.74 6.08
C VAL A 74 -8.39 11.02 4.83
N GLN A 75 -8.87 11.75 3.82
CA GLN A 75 -9.30 11.15 2.55
C GLN A 75 -8.17 10.40 1.86
N LEU A 76 -6.96 10.98 1.85
CA LEU A 76 -5.76 10.36 1.30
C LEU A 76 -5.42 9.04 2.00
N LYS A 77 -5.41 9.03 3.34
CA LYS A 77 -5.11 7.85 4.16
C LYS A 77 -6.15 6.75 3.96
N VAL A 78 -7.44 7.11 3.95
CA VAL A 78 -8.54 6.16 3.77
C VAL A 78 -8.47 5.52 2.37
N ALA A 79 -8.28 6.33 1.33
CA ALA A 79 -8.14 5.85 -0.04
C ALA A 79 -6.95 4.90 -0.20
N LEU A 80 -5.80 5.24 0.40
CA LEU A 80 -4.60 4.42 0.35
C LEU A 80 -4.81 3.07 1.05
N PHE A 81 -5.41 3.06 2.24
CA PHE A 81 -5.72 1.82 2.94
C PHE A 81 -6.69 0.93 2.15
N ALA A 82 -7.77 1.51 1.63
CA ALA A 82 -8.72 0.78 0.80
C ALA A 82 -8.05 0.21 -0.48
N ALA A 83 -7.18 0.99 -1.11
CA ALA A 83 -6.45 0.56 -2.29
C ALA A 83 -5.50 -0.60 -2.00
N LEU A 84 -4.77 -0.54 -0.89
CA LEU A 84 -3.92 -1.63 -0.44
C LEU A 84 -4.74 -2.91 -0.18
N MET A 85 -5.91 -2.80 0.43
CA MET A 85 -6.77 -3.96 0.67
C MET A 85 -7.29 -4.58 -0.64
N ILE A 86 -7.65 -3.75 -1.62
CA ILE A 86 -8.17 -4.22 -2.92
C ILE A 86 -7.05 -4.74 -3.83
N ALA A 87 -5.85 -4.16 -3.76
CA ALA A 87 -4.68 -4.54 -4.56
C ALA A 87 -3.80 -5.63 -3.91
N PHE A 88 -4.21 -6.15 -2.75
CA PHE A 88 -3.54 -7.24 -2.03
C PHE A 88 -3.61 -8.62 -2.73
N PRO A 89 -4.70 -8.99 -3.42
CA PRO A 89 -4.76 -10.20 -4.25
C PRO A 89 -3.78 -10.15 -5.44
#